data_AF-A0A4Z0S2V9-F1
#
_entry.id   AF-A0A4Z0S2V9-F1
#
_cell.length_a   1.000
_cell.length_b   1.000
_cell.length_c   1.000
_cell.angle_alpha   90.00
_cell.angle_beta   90.00
_cell.angle_gamma   90.00
#
_symmetry.space_group_name_H-M   'P 1'
#
loop_
_entity.id
_entity.type
_entity.pdbx_description
1 polymer ?
#
loop_
_entity_poly.entity_id
_entity_poly.type
_entity_poly.pdbx_seq_one_letter_code
_entity_poly.pdbx_strand_id
1 'polypeptide(L)' 'MVNSMMKIPEKLKYTPLDIVFIGPSGTGKSSAINRLLGQNVASVGDIDPETSSIQSYNLTDNVRI' A
#
# COMPACT_ATOMS: atom_id res chain seq x y z
N MET A 1 -14.00 -24.90 38.58
CA MET A 1 -14.66 -23.80 37.85
C MET A 1 -13.71 -23.34 36.77
N VAL A 2 -13.88 -23.85 35.55
CA VAL A 2 -12.94 -23.64 34.44
C VAL A 2 -13.20 -22.26 33.86
N ASN A 3 -12.42 -21.24 34.27
CA ASN A 3 -12.39 -19.98 33.53
C ASN A 3 -11.54 -20.20 32.26
N SER A 4 -12.15 -20.83 31.26
CA SER A 4 -11.64 -20.81 29.89
C SER A 4 -11.97 -19.43 29.31
N MET A 5 -11.09 -18.47 29.58
CA MET A 5 -11.10 -17.20 28.88
C MET A 5 -10.87 -17.50 27.40
N MET A 6 -11.90 -17.29 26.58
CA MET A 6 -11.80 -17.37 25.14
C MET A 6 -10.75 -16.34 24.69
N LYS A 7 -9.51 -16.81 24.49
CA LYS A 7 -8.47 -16.03 23.82
C LYS A 7 -8.96 -15.84 22.38
N ILE A 8 -9.44 -14.65 22.05
CA ILE A 8 -9.60 -14.23 20.66
C ILE A 8 -8.23 -14.48 20.02
N PRO A 9 -8.12 -15.33 18.98
CA PRO A 9 -6.83 -15.62 18.37
C PRO A 9 -6.16 -14.30 17.97
N GLU A 10 -4.95 -14.13 18.51
CA GLU A 10 -4.10 -12.95 18.42
C GLU A 10 -3.91 -12.55 16.96
N LYS A 11 -4.73 -11.59 16.49
CA LYS A 11 -4.89 -11.20 15.08
C LYS A 11 -5.16 -12.41 14.17
N LEU A 12 -6.39 -12.51 13.65
CA LEU A 12 -6.54 -13.07 12.30
C LEU A 12 -5.53 -12.33 11.42
N LYS A 13 -4.46 -13.04 11.00
CA LYS A 13 -3.45 -12.53 10.07
C LYS A 13 -4.16 -12.34 8.73
N TYR A 14 -4.92 -11.27 8.62
CA TYR A 14 -5.53 -10.89 7.35
C TYR A 14 -4.38 -10.59 6.40
N THR A 15 -4.43 -11.21 5.22
CA THR A 15 -3.58 -10.78 4.11
C THR A 15 -3.90 -9.31 3.84
N PRO A 16 -2.90 -8.40 3.86
CA PRO A 16 -3.14 -7.01 3.52
C PRO A 16 -3.83 -6.88 2.17
N LEU A 17 -4.75 -5.94 2.04
CA LEU A 17 -5.34 -5.60 0.75
C LEU A 17 -4.27 -4.94 -0.11
N ASP A 18 -3.95 -5.56 -1.24
CA ASP A 18 -3.02 -5.04 -2.23
C ASP A 18 -3.79 -4.29 -3.33
N ILE A 19 -3.42 -3.02 -3.57
CA ILE A 19 -3.98 -2.17 -4.62
C ILE A 19 -2.84 -1.79 -5.57
N VAL A 20 -2.99 -2.06 -6.86
CA VAL A 20 -1.94 -1.75 -7.85
C VAL A 20 -2.40 -0.61 -8.76
N PHE A 21 -1.57 0.41 -8.91
CA PHE A 21 -1.78 1.50 -9.85
C PHE A 21 -1.05 1.22 -11.17
N ILE A 22 -1.80 0.95 -12.24
CA ILE A 22 -1.27 0.71 -13.59
C ILE A 22 -1.68 1.81 -14.57
N GLY A 23 -0.85 2.06 -15.58
CA GLY A 23 -1.16 2.98 -16.67
C GLY A 23 0.06 3.71 -17.24
N PRO A 24 -0.09 4.41 -18.38
CA PRO A 24 0.99 5.13 -19.05
C PRO A 24 1.70 6.14 -18.14
N SER A 25 2.96 6.49 -18.44
CA SER A 25 3.67 7.58 -17.76
C SER A 25 2.91 8.91 -17.87
N GLY A 26 3.10 9.82 -16.90
CA GLY A 26 2.45 11.14 -16.91
C GLY A 26 0.96 11.18 -16.51
N THR A 27 0.30 10.04 -16.25
CA THR A 27 -1.13 10.01 -15.87
C THR A 27 -1.42 10.33 -14.40
N GLY A 28 -0.40 10.74 -13.63
CA GLY A 28 -0.57 11.15 -12.23
C GLY A 28 -0.61 10.02 -11.19
N LYS A 29 -0.23 8.79 -11.54
CA LYS A 29 -0.17 7.64 -10.60
C LYS A 29 0.72 7.91 -9.38
N SER A 30 1.97 8.32 -9.59
CA SER A 30 2.91 8.66 -8.50
C SER A 30 2.40 9.81 -7.64
N SER A 31 1.78 10.82 -8.27
CA SER A 31 1.16 11.95 -7.57
C SER A 31 0.01 11.48 -6.66
N ALA A 32 -0.81 10.53 -7.12
CA ALA A 32 -1.88 9.93 -6.32
C ALA A 32 -1.31 9.13 -5.14
N ILE A 33 -0.26 8.31 -5.36
CA ILE A 33 0.43 7.57 -4.28
C ILE A 33 0.95 8.54 -3.21
N ASN A 34 1.62 9.62 -3.60
CA ASN A 34 2.14 10.62 -2.68
C ASN A 34 1.02 11.33 -1.90
N ARG A 35 -0.12 11.61 -2.55
CA ARG A 35 -1.28 12.21 -1.91
C ARG A 35 -1.90 11.28 -0.88
N LEU A 36 -2.01 9.97 -1.19
CA LEU A 36 -2.53 8.94 -0.30
C LEU A 36 -1.63 8.76 0.93
N LEU A 37 -0.31 8.77 0.73
CA LEU A 37 0.65 8.58 1.82
C LEU A 37 0.93 9.87 2.62
N GLY A 38 0.52 11.03 2.11
CA GLY A 38 0.80 12.32 2.75
C GLY A 38 2.29 12.72 2.72
N GLN A 39 3.11 12.00 1.95
CA GLN A 39 4.56 12.18 1.83
C GLN A 39 5.01 11.93 0.40
N ASN A 40 6.13 12.54 -0.01
CA ASN A 40 6.64 12.45 -1.37
C ASN A 40 7.63 11.27 -1.47
N VAL A 41 7.12 10.08 -1.78
CA VAL A 41 7.88 8.80 -1.76
C VAL A 41 7.86 8.03 -3.08
N ALA A 42 6.88 8.29 -3.94
CA ALA A 42 6.86 7.85 -5.32
C ALA A 42 7.44 8.96 -6.21
N SER A 43 8.46 8.62 -6.99
CA SER A 43 9.07 9.59 -7.91
C SER A 43 8.04 10.05 -8.96
N VAL A 44 7.97 11.37 -9.15
CA VAL A 44 7.11 12.01 -10.15
C VAL A 44 8.03 12.48 -11.27
N GLY A 45 8.05 11.75 -12.38
CA GLY A 45 8.80 12.10 -13.60
C GLY A 45 7.90 12.64 -14.71
N ASP A 46 8.43 13.56 -15.51
CA ASP A 46 7.67 14.25 -16.57
C ASP A 46 7.54 13.44 -17.88
N ILE A 47 8.48 12.55 -18.23
CA ILE A 47 8.43 11.81 -19.52
C ILE A 47 9.26 10.50 -19.53
N ASP A 48 10.22 10.28 -18.64
CA ASP A 48 10.99 9.02 -18.61
C ASP A 48 10.28 7.93 -17.76
N PRO A 49 10.24 6.67 -18.21
CA PRO A 49 9.65 5.57 -17.45
C PRO A 49 10.50 5.24 -16.22
N GLU A 50 10.21 5.89 -15.10
CA GLU A 50 10.99 5.69 -13.87
C GLU A 50 10.65 4.36 -13.16
N THR A 51 9.42 3.87 -13.27
CA THR A 51 9.00 2.58 -12.68
C THR A 51 9.26 1.42 -13.64
N SER A 52 10.52 1.00 -13.73
CA SER A 52 10.91 -0.27 -14.38
C SER A 52 10.73 -1.49 -13.44
N SER A 53 10.39 -1.27 -12.17
CA SER A 53 10.14 -2.28 -11.15
C SER A 53 8.86 -1.98 -10.36
N ILE A 54 8.17 -3.03 -9.89
CA ILE A 54 7.01 -2.89 -8.99
C ILE A 54 7.52 -2.37 -7.65
N GLN A 55 6.96 -1.24 -7.20
CA GLN A 55 7.19 -0.66 -5.88
C GLN A 55 5.93 -0.81 -5.04
N SER A 56 6.08 -0.91 -3.72
CA SER A 56 4.96 -1.07 -2.80
C SER A 56 5.14 -0.27 -1.53
N TYR A 57 4.06 0.34 -1.05
CA TYR A 57 4.02 1.19 0.12
C TYR A 57 2.89 0.78 1.05
N ASN A 58 3.17 0.68 2.36
CA ASN A 58 2.11 0.44 3.34
C ASN A 58 1.35 1.74 3.60
N LEU A 59 0.07 1.78 3.24
CA LEU A 59 -0.84 2.89 3.55
C LEU A 59 -1.37 2.75 4.99
N THR A 60 -1.66 1.52 5.41
CA THR A 60 -2.04 1.16 6.78
C THR A 60 -1.47 -0.22 7.12
N ASP A 61 -1.63 -0.68 8.35
CA ASP A 61 -1.28 -2.05 8.77
C ASP A 61 -1.90 -3.16 7.89
N ASN A 62 -3.03 -2.87 7.22
CA ASN A 62 -3.80 -3.86 6.46
C ASN A 62 -3.98 -3.47 4.98
N VAL A 63 -3.37 -2.39 4.49
CA VAL A 63 -3.51 -1.93 3.10
C VAL A 63 -2.14 -1.53 2.54
N ARG A 64 -1.79 -2.11 1.39
CA ARG A 64 -0.57 -1.85 0.64
C ARG A 64 -0.93 -1.36 -0.76
N ILE A 65 -0.25 -0.31 -1.21
CA ILE A 65 -0.43 0.32 -2.53
C ILE A 65 0.85 0.26 -3.37
#